data_AF-A0A1V2PS35-F1
#
_entry.id   AF-A0A1V2PS35-F1
#
_cell.length_a   1.000
_cell.length_b   1.000
_cell.length_c   1.000
_cell.angle_alpha   90.00
_cell.angle_beta   90.00
_cell.angle_gamma   90.00
#
_symmetry.space_group_name_H-M   'P 1'
#
loop_
_entity.id
_entity.type
_entity.pdbx_description
1 polymer ?
#
loop_
_entity_poly.entity_id
_entity_poly.type
_entity_poly.pdbx_seq_one_letter_code
_entity_poly.pdbx_strand_id
1 'polypeptide(L)'
;MILKASPVKLGLAAVGCMTLAVLAGCSQKEPGVATGPSTEPEQTSTSKRPTSTPSSGVAGDKIDPCSLFPDADAERLGLSTPGKARTGNFGIPECRWTASGKFIAAVSSANNGLAKFKGEPVTLPKHKALQIVDLAEFRGCSIALEMSADLIYVANVSPADNTPGAQMCPHALEIAKVVDSKLP
;
A
#
# COMPACT_ATOMS: atom_id res chain seq x y z
N MET A 1 -28.58 12.17 37.21
CA MET A 1 -29.67 12.15 36.21
C MET A 1 -30.14 13.58 35.98
N ILE A 2 -29.60 14.28 34.97
CA ILE A 2 -30.25 15.45 34.34
C ILE A 2 -29.80 15.43 32.87
N LEU A 3 -30.66 14.89 32.00
CA LEU A 3 -30.55 15.06 30.55
C LEU A 3 -30.94 16.50 30.21
N LYS A 4 -30.13 17.19 29.40
CA LYS A 4 -30.60 18.31 28.59
C LYS A 4 -30.19 18.08 27.14
N ALA A 5 -31.14 17.59 26.37
CA ALA A 5 -31.14 17.66 24.92
C ALA A 5 -31.47 19.09 24.48
N SER A 6 -30.88 19.54 23.38
CA SER A 6 -31.39 20.67 22.59
C SER A 6 -31.13 20.36 21.11
N PRO A 7 -32.19 20.34 20.27
CA PRO A 7 -32.06 20.02 18.85
C PRO A 7 -31.93 21.26 17.95
N VAL A 8 -31.24 21.03 16.83
CA VAL A 8 -31.47 21.57 15.48
C VAL A 8 -31.28 23.07 15.23
N LYS A 9 -30.31 23.37 14.35
CA LYS A 9 -30.46 24.45 13.36
C LYS A 9 -30.12 23.90 11.97
N LEU A 10 -31.17 23.71 11.17
CA LEU A 10 -31.11 23.63 9.71
C LEU A 10 -30.56 24.96 9.18
N GLY A 11 -29.54 24.90 8.33
CA GLY A 11 -29.11 26.00 7.46
C GLY A 11 -29.24 25.56 6.00
N LEU A 12 -30.21 26.13 5.30
CA LEU A 12 -30.46 26.02 3.86
C LEU A 12 -29.69 27.13 3.11
N ALA A 13 -29.55 26.96 1.77
CA ALA A 13 -29.13 27.92 0.71
C ALA A 13 -27.68 27.72 0.20
N ALA A 14 -27.31 27.82 -1.08
CA ALA A 14 -27.96 28.10 -2.38
C ALA A 14 -26.98 27.66 -3.50
N VAL A 15 -27.41 27.00 -4.59
CA VAL A 15 -27.61 27.53 -5.98
C VAL A 15 -26.44 28.33 -6.61
N GLY A 16 -25.96 27.86 -7.77
CA GLY A 16 -25.15 28.61 -8.77
C GLY A 16 -24.38 27.66 -9.72
N CYS A 17 -24.93 27.20 -10.85
CA CYS A 17 -25.05 27.80 -12.20
C CYS A 17 -23.77 27.75 -13.09
N MET A 18 -23.84 26.89 -14.12
CA MET A 18 -23.27 26.91 -15.50
C MET A 18 -21.88 27.52 -15.80
N THR A 19 -21.06 26.80 -16.58
CA THR A 19 -20.88 27.01 -18.06
C THR A 19 -19.83 26.06 -18.68
N LEU A 20 -20.08 25.68 -19.95
CA LEU A 20 -19.23 24.90 -20.84
C LEU A 20 -18.02 25.70 -21.35
N ALA A 21 -16.92 25.01 -21.67
CA ALA A 21 -16.00 25.40 -22.74
C ALA A 21 -15.42 24.16 -23.46
N VAL A 22 -15.69 24.09 -24.77
CA VAL A 22 -15.16 23.12 -25.73
C VAL A 22 -13.90 23.73 -26.34
N LEU A 23 -12.79 22.99 -26.43
CA LEU A 23 -11.78 23.22 -27.46
C LEU A 23 -11.20 21.88 -27.94
N ALA A 24 -11.32 21.69 -29.25
CA ALA A 24 -10.74 20.62 -30.05
C ALA A 24 -9.22 20.78 -30.22
N GLY A 25 -8.51 19.68 -30.48
CA GLY A 25 -7.12 19.69 -30.93
C GLY A 25 -6.71 18.35 -31.53
N CYS A 26 -6.68 18.29 -32.86
CA CYS A 26 -6.40 17.12 -33.69
C CYS A 26 -4.92 16.75 -33.81
N SER A 27 -4.69 15.52 -34.31
CA SER A 27 -3.55 15.08 -35.14
C SER A 27 -2.19 14.95 -34.44
N GLN A 28 -1.40 13.88 -34.61
CA GLN A 28 -1.09 13.21 -35.87
C GLN A 28 -0.87 11.71 -35.73
N LYS A 29 -1.16 11.03 -36.84
CA LYS A 29 -0.80 9.67 -37.20
C LYS A 29 0.39 9.79 -38.15
N GLU A 30 1.48 9.05 -37.92
CA GLU A 30 2.26 8.55 -39.04
C GLU A 30 2.91 7.18 -38.74
N PRO A 31 2.75 6.20 -39.65
CA PRO A 31 3.35 4.88 -39.58
C PRO A 31 4.72 4.86 -40.28
N GLY A 32 5.61 3.97 -39.83
CA GLY A 32 6.87 3.69 -40.51
C GLY A 32 7.21 2.21 -40.43
N VAL A 33 6.78 1.45 -41.44
CA VAL A 33 7.31 0.12 -41.75
C VAL A 33 8.57 0.32 -42.58
N ALA A 34 9.66 -0.36 -42.21
CA ALA A 34 10.73 -0.70 -43.13
C ALA A 34 11.01 -2.20 -43.04
N THR A 35 10.65 -2.91 -44.10
CA THR A 35 10.94 -4.31 -44.35
C THR A 35 12.18 -4.42 -45.23
N GLY A 36 13.08 -5.34 -44.85
CA GLY A 36 13.91 -6.13 -45.76
C GLY A 36 15.43 -5.89 -45.66
N PRO A 37 16.28 -6.80 -46.21
CA PRO A 37 16.09 -8.21 -46.51
C PRO A 37 17.14 -9.14 -45.83
N SER A 38 16.89 -10.43 -46.00
CA SER A 38 17.71 -11.59 -45.61
C SER A 38 19.18 -11.50 -46.03
N THR A 39 20.10 -11.90 -45.14
CA THR A 39 21.40 -12.48 -45.50
C THR A 39 21.84 -13.43 -44.37
N GLU A 40 21.61 -14.71 -44.58
CA GLU A 40 22.39 -15.81 -43.99
C GLU A 40 23.78 -15.80 -44.65
N PRO A 41 24.86 -15.95 -43.86
CA PRO A 41 25.57 -17.22 -43.94
C PRO A 41 26.11 -17.72 -42.59
N GLU A 42 25.98 -19.03 -42.46
CA GLU A 42 27.04 -19.95 -42.03
C GLU A 42 27.42 -20.06 -40.55
N GLN A 43 27.52 -21.34 -40.19
CA GLN A 43 27.69 -21.89 -38.87
C GLN A 43 29.05 -21.52 -38.27
N THR A 44 29.04 -21.14 -37.00
CA THR A 44 30.20 -21.34 -36.13
C THR A 44 29.70 -21.83 -34.78
N SER A 45 29.96 -23.11 -34.53
CA SER A 45 29.72 -23.77 -33.25
C SER A 45 30.53 -23.07 -32.14
N THR A 46 29.86 -22.23 -31.36
CA THR A 46 30.36 -21.76 -30.07
C THR A 46 29.41 -22.27 -29.00
N SER A 47 29.93 -23.16 -28.13
CA SER A 47 29.25 -23.67 -26.95
C SER A 47 28.81 -22.50 -26.05
N LYS A 48 27.55 -22.09 -26.20
CA LYS A 48 26.91 -21.12 -25.30
C LYS A 48 26.43 -21.89 -24.08
N ARG A 49 27.12 -21.66 -22.97
CA ARG A 49 26.65 -21.80 -21.59
C ARG A 49 25.14 -21.48 -21.54
N PRO A 50 24.30 -22.27 -20.86
CA PRO A 50 22.89 -21.91 -20.71
C PRO A 50 22.85 -20.52 -20.06
N THR A 51 22.43 -19.54 -20.84
CA THR A 51 22.03 -18.25 -20.30
C THR A 51 20.70 -18.54 -19.64
N SER A 52 20.74 -18.77 -18.33
CA SER A 52 19.56 -18.72 -17.50
C SER A 52 18.96 -17.33 -17.69
N THR A 53 17.94 -17.26 -18.54
CA THR A 53 16.93 -16.21 -18.47
C THR A 53 16.59 -16.05 -16.99
N PRO A 54 16.72 -14.87 -16.37
CA PRO A 54 16.07 -14.64 -15.09
C PRO A 54 14.59 -14.79 -15.41
N SER A 55 14.04 -15.96 -15.07
CA SER A 55 12.62 -16.13 -14.96
C SER A 55 12.19 -15.04 -14.00
N SER A 56 11.59 -13.96 -14.51
CA SER A 56 10.89 -12.98 -13.70
C SER A 56 9.58 -13.61 -13.23
N GLY A 57 9.69 -14.78 -12.59
CA GLY A 57 8.70 -15.25 -11.67
C GLY A 57 9.07 -14.60 -10.36
N VAL A 58 8.32 -13.58 -9.96
CA VAL A 58 8.23 -13.20 -8.54
C VAL A 58 7.53 -14.36 -7.85
N ALA A 59 8.29 -15.43 -7.62
CA ALA A 59 7.84 -16.63 -6.96
C ALA A 59 8.19 -16.47 -5.48
N GLY A 60 7.18 -16.12 -4.68
CA GLY A 60 6.96 -16.73 -3.37
C GLY A 60 7.81 -16.28 -2.17
N ASP A 61 8.89 -15.52 -2.34
CA ASP A 61 9.67 -15.06 -1.20
C ASP A 61 9.00 -13.86 -0.53
N LYS A 62 8.48 -14.06 0.69
CA LYS A 62 7.99 -12.98 1.54
C LYS A 62 9.11 -11.95 1.73
N ILE A 63 8.84 -10.71 1.35
CA ILE A 63 9.77 -9.61 1.54
C ILE A 63 9.89 -9.35 3.04
N ASP A 64 11.12 -9.13 3.52
CA ASP A 64 11.38 -8.78 4.91
C ASP A 64 10.59 -7.50 5.29
N PRO A 65 9.66 -7.57 6.25
CA PRO A 65 8.85 -6.41 6.62
C PRO A 65 9.67 -5.20 7.09
N CYS A 66 10.86 -5.40 7.66
CA CYS A 66 11.71 -4.27 8.07
C CYS A 66 12.31 -3.53 6.88
N SER A 67 12.49 -4.20 5.74
CA SER A 67 13.00 -3.56 4.51
C SER A 67 11.95 -2.68 3.81
N LEU A 68 10.67 -2.85 4.14
CA LEU A 68 9.56 -2.16 3.48
C LEU A 68 9.30 -0.74 4.00
N PHE A 69 9.90 -0.38 5.13
CA PHE A 69 9.72 0.94 5.74
C PHE A 69 11.07 1.49 6.23
N PRO A 70 11.78 2.26 5.38
CA PRO A 70 13.12 2.76 5.67
C PRO A 70 13.19 3.66 6.90
N ASP A 71 14.33 3.65 7.58
CA ASP A 71 14.56 4.45 8.80
C ASP A 71 14.32 5.95 8.58
N ALA A 72 14.67 6.50 7.42
CA ALA A 72 14.41 7.90 7.10
C ALA A 72 12.91 8.24 7.06
N ASP A 73 12.07 7.33 6.55
CA ASP A 73 10.61 7.52 6.55
C ASP A 73 10.04 7.32 7.96
N ALA A 74 10.59 6.40 8.75
CA ALA A 74 10.23 6.21 10.14
C ALA A 74 10.54 7.46 11.00
N GLU A 75 11.74 8.02 10.87
CA GLU A 75 12.16 9.24 11.57
C GLU A 75 11.27 10.43 11.21
N ARG A 76 10.90 10.58 9.92
CA ARG A 76 9.95 11.61 9.47
C ARG A 76 8.60 11.50 10.17
N LEU A 77 8.17 10.29 10.52
CA LEU A 77 6.93 10.04 11.28
C LEU A 77 7.12 10.06 12.80
N GLY A 78 8.32 10.38 13.30
CA GLY A 78 8.63 10.40 14.73
C GLY A 78 8.69 9.01 15.37
N LEU A 79 8.96 7.98 14.58
CA LEU A 79 9.11 6.60 15.01
C LEU A 79 10.55 6.28 15.41
N SER A 80 10.71 5.37 16.37
CA SER A 80 12.01 4.84 16.78
C SER A 80 12.71 4.10 15.65
N THR A 81 13.98 4.41 15.39
CA THR A 81 14.84 3.68 14.44
C THR A 81 15.99 2.95 15.17
N PRO A 82 16.46 1.80 14.65
CA PRO A 82 15.85 1.04 13.55
C PRO A 82 14.55 0.35 13.98
N GLY A 83 13.74 -0.04 12.99
CA GLY A 83 12.61 -0.95 13.21
C GLY A 83 13.06 -2.26 13.86
N LYS A 84 12.22 -2.82 14.73
CA LYS A 84 12.53 -4.06 15.46
C LYS A 84 11.76 -5.22 14.84
N ALA A 85 12.49 -6.17 14.25
CA ALA A 85 11.93 -7.43 13.82
C ALA A 85 11.29 -8.17 15.00
N ARG A 86 10.11 -8.73 14.79
CA ARG A 86 9.34 -9.50 15.74
C ARG A 86 8.61 -10.63 15.01
N THR A 87 8.16 -11.58 15.79
CA THR A 87 7.16 -12.56 15.36
C THR A 87 5.85 -12.15 16.00
N GLY A 88 4.91 -11.67 15.19
CA GLY A 88 3.56 -11.33 15.61
C GLY A 88 2.74 -12.58 15.92
N ASN A 89 1.45 -12.37 16.15
CA ASN A 89 0.52 -13.47 16.40
C ASN A 89 0.53 -14.49 15.26
N PHE A 90 0.33 -15.76 15.59
CA PHE A 90 0.31 -16.87 14.63
C PHE A 90 1.61 -17.08 13.83
N GLY A 91 2.75 -16.62 14.36
CA GLY A 91 4.06 -16.85 13.72
C GLY A 91 4.36 -15.91 12.55
N ILE A 92 3.57 -14.83 12.38
CA ILE A 92 3.71 -13.92 11.26
C ILE A 92 4.92 -13.00 11.48
N PRO A 93 5.91 -12.96 10.56
CA PRO A 93 6.99 -11.98 10.64
C PRO A 93 6.45 -10.56 10.55
N GLU A 94 6.88 -9.70 11.48
CA GLU A 94 6.55 -8.29 11.49
C GLU A 94 7.78 -7.45 11.80
N CYS A 95 7.76 -6.19 11.36
CA CYS A 95 8.67 -5.17 11.85
C CYS A 95 7.88 -4.12 12.60
N ARG A 96 8.38 -3.71 13.77
CA ARG A 96 7.67 -2.84 14.69
C ARG A 96 8.50 -1.60 15.02
N TRP A 97 7.84 -0.46 15.02
CA TRP A 97 8.36 0.83 15.44
C TRP A 97 7.47 1.44 16.52
N THR A 98 8.03 2.34 17.32
CA THR A 98 7.29 3.04 18.38
C THR A 98 7.51 4.54 18.28
N ALA A 99 6.42 5.31 18.28
CA ALA A 99 6.46 6.73 18.58
C ALA A 99 6.22 6.86 20.09
N SER A 100 7.27 7.22 20.85
CA SER A 100 7.25 7.18 22.31
C SER A 100 6.04 7.92 22.90
N GLY A 101 5.21 7.21 23.67
CA GLY A 101 4.01 7.73 24.31
C GLY A 101 2.84 8.07 23.37
N LYS A 102 2.93 7.76 22.06
CA LYS A 102 1.92 8.16 21.07
C LYS A 102 1.25 6.97 20.40
N PHE A 103 2.00 6.19 19.65
CA PHE A 103 1.47 5.06 18.88
C PHE A 103 2.56 4.04 18.56
N ILE A 104 2.12 2.86 18.16
CA ILE A 104 2.94 1.76 17.70
C ILE A 104 2.60 1.52 16.23
N ALA A 105 3.63 1.44 15.38
CA ALA A 105 3.50 1.08 13.99
C ALA A 105 4.06 -0.32 13.76
N ALA A 106 3.43 -1.11 12.90
CA ALA A 106 3.97 -2.39 12.46
C ALA A 106 3.67 -2.64 10.98
N VAL A 107 4.60 -3.30 10.30
CA VAL A 107 4.42 -3.82 8.94
C VAL A 107 4.58 -5.33 8.98
N SER A 108 3.68 -6.06 8.32
CA SER A 108 3.73 -7.52 8.25
C SER A 108 3.14 -8.03 6.93
N SER A 109 3.24 -9.33 6.69
CA SER A 109 2.57 -10.00 5.55
C SER A 109 1.68 -11.14 6.03
N ALA A 110 0.55 -11.36 5.35
CA ALA A 110 -0.34 -12.47 5.67
C ALA A 110 -0.71 -13.25 4.40
N ASN A 111 -0.77 -14.58 4.52
CA ASN A 111 -1.18 -15.49 3.44
C ASN A 111 -2.71 -15.53 3.37
N ASN A 112 -3.31 -14.38 3.06
CA ASN A 112 -4.73 -14.19 2.87
C ASN A 112 -4.95 -13.25 1.69
N GLY A 113 -6.06 -13.44 0.98
CA GLY A 113 -6.52 -12.47 -0.02
C GLY A 113 -7.22 -11.27 0.62
N LEU A 114 -7.12 -10.11 -0.03
CA LEU A 114 -7.76 -8.87 0.42
C LEU A 114 -9.29 -9.02 0.57
N ALA A 115 -9.92 -9.86 -0.24
CA ALA A 115 -11.36 -10.14 -0.21
C ALA A 115 -11.87 -10.78 1.10
N LYS A 116 -10.99 -11.31 1.97
CA LYS A 116 -11.38 -11.84 3.28
C LYS A 116 -11.65 -10.74 4.32
N PHE A 117 -11.27 -9.51 4.03
CA PHE A 117 -11.40 -8.39 4.94
C PHE A 117 -12.57 -7.49 4.56
N LYS A 118 -13.19 -6.89 5.57
CA LYS A 118 -14.20 -5.83 5.39
C LYS A 118 -13.56 -4.52 5.82
N GLY A 119 -13.59 -3.53 4.95
CA GLY A 119 -13.00 -2.22 5.18
C GLY A 119 -13.38 -1.25 4.07
N GLU A 120 -12.95 -0.01 4.22
CA GLU A 120 -13.16 1.04 3.24
C GLU A 120 -12.04 1.02 2.19
N PRO A 121 -12.32 1.07 0.88
CA PRO A 121 -11.29 1.20 -0.12
C PRO A 121 -10.46 2.46 0.09
N VAL A 122 -9.13 2.33 -0.03
CA VAL A 122 -8.22 3.48 -0.04
C VAL A 122 -7.31 3.44 -1.25
N THR A 123 -6.96 4.62 -1.75
CA THR A 123 -6.08 4.76 -2.91
C THR A 123 -4.62 4.71 -2.47
N LEU A 124 -3.88 3.75 -3.03
CA LEU A 124 -2.43 3.71 -3.01
C LEU A 124 -1.89 3.81 -4.45
N PRO A 125 -0.62 4.22 -4.63
CA PRO A 125 -0.02 4.36 -5.96
C PRO A 125 -0.01 3.09 -6.82
N LYS A 126 0.25 1.92 -6.23
CA LYS A 126 0.46 0.66 -6.97
C LYS A 126 -0.57 -0.42 -6.69
N HIS A 127 -0.87 -0.70 -5.42
CA HIS A 127 -1.71 -1.84 -5.04
C HIS A 127 -3.12 -1.42 -4.61
N LYS A 128 -4.09 -2.33 -4.81
CA LYS A 128 -5.41 -2.17 -4.19
C LYS A 128 -5.27 -2.29 -2.67
N ALA A 129 -6.01 -1.47 -1.94
CA ALA A 129 -5.97 -1.53 -0.49
C ALA A 129 -7.31 -1.27 0.19
N LEU A 130 -7.44 -1.82 1.39
CA LEU A 130 -8.55 -1.56 2.32
C LEU A 130 -8.01 -0.95 3.61
N GLN A 131 -8.69 0.09 4.08
CA GLN A 131 -8.58 0.60 5.44
C GLN A 131 -9.56 -0.12 6.35
N ILE A 132 -9.04 -0.69 7.43
CA ILE A 132 -9.80 -1.49 8.39
C ILE A 132 -9.54 -0.89 9.77
N VAL A 133 -10.61 -0.47 10.44
CA VAL A 133 -10.55 0.07 11.79
C VAL A 133 -10.90 -1.04 12.78
N ASP A 134 -10.12 -1.13 13.86
CA ASP A 134 -10.35 -2.04 14.98
C ASP A 134 -10.58 -3.50 14.53
N LEU A 135 -9.58 -4.05 13.81
CA LEU A 135 -9.63 -5.41 13.26
C LEU A 135 -9.58 -6.49 14.35
N ALA A 136 -10.74 -7.08 14.66
CA ALA A 136 -10.89 -8.09 15.70
C ALA A 136 -10.36 -7.60 17.07
N GLU A 137 -9.37 -8.28 17.65
CA GLU A 137 -8.76 -7.88 18.93
C GLU A 137 -7.70 -6.77 18.79
N PHE A 138 -7.37 -6.37 17.56
CA PHE A 138 -6.46 -5.27 17.30
C PHE A 138 -7.20 -3.93 17.34
N ARG A 139 -6.94 -3.11 18.35
CA ARG A 139 -7.39 -1.71 18.39
C ARG A 139 -6.42 -0.84 17.61
N GLY A 140 -6.91 -0.13 16.60
CA GLY A 140 -6.07 0.67 15.72
C GLY A 140 -6.63 0.81 14.32
N CYS A 141 -5.75 1.12 13.38
CA CYS A 141 -6.06 1.13 11.97
C CYS A 141 -5.06 0.29 11.19
N SER A 142 -5.58 -0.51 10.28
CA SER A 142 -4.83 -1.39 9.40
C SER A 142 -5.08 -0.97 7.95
N ILE A 143 -4.03 -0.78 7.17
CA ILE A 143 -4.13 -0.72 5.70
C ILE A 143 -3.62 -2.04 5.16
N ALA A 144 -4.51 -2.84 4.58
CA ALA A 144 -4.18 -4.08 3.92
C ALA A 144 -4.01 -3.84 2.41
N LEU A 145 -2.87 -4.23 1.84
CA LEU A 145 -2.49 -4.07 0.45
C LEU A 145 -2.49 -5.44 -0.24
N GLU A 146 -3.15 -5.56 -1.39
CA GLU A 146 -3.17 -6.78 -2.21
C GLU A 146 -1.88 -6.92 -3.02
N MET A 147 -1.04 -7.92 -2.71
CA MET A 147 0.14 -8.28 -3.50
C MET A 147 -0.19 -9.36 -4.53
N SER A 148 -0.99 -10.34 -4.14
CA SER A 148 -1.55 -11.40 -4.99
C SER A 148 -2.95 -11.77 -4.49
N ALA A 149 -3.60 -12.74 -5.14
CA ALA A 149 -4.90 -13.25 -4.71
C ALA A 149 -4.90 -13.85 -3.28
N ASP A 150 -3.74 -14.27 -2.77
CA ASP A 150 -3.55 -14.98 -1.51
C ASP A 150 -2.47 -14.37 -0.60
N LEU A 151 -1.86 -13.26 -0.99
CA LEU A 151 -0.85 -12.55 -0.21
C LEU A 151 -1.23 -11.08 -0.06
N ILE A 152 -1.25 -10.62 1.18
CA ILE A 152 -1.36 -9.20 1.51
C ILE A 152 -0.19 -8.73 2.36
N TYR A 153 0.13 -7.45 2.25
CA TYR A 153 0.92 -6.72 3.25
C TYR A 153 0.01 -5.84 4.09
N VAL A 154 0.35 -5.65 5.35
CA VAL A 154 -0.48 -4.86 6.27
C VAL A 154 0.39 -3.83 6.98
N ALA A 155 0.00 -2.56 6.88
CA ALA A 155 0.50 -1.49 7.73
C ALA A 155 -0.49 -1.27 8.89
N ASN A 156 -0.07 -1.58 10.11
CA ASN A 156 -0.87 -1.48 11.31
C ASN A 156 -0.38 -0.31 12.17
N VAL A 157 -1.31 0.50 12.69
CA VAL A 157 -1.00 1.52 13.70
C VAL A 157 -2.01 1.42 14.83
N SER A 158 -1.49 1.22 16.05
CA SER A 158 -2.29 1.23 17.28
C SER A 158 -1.91 2.40 18.18
N PRO A 159 -2.88 3.02 18.86
CA PRO A 159 -2.61 4.08 19.81
C PRO A 159 -1.90 3.52 21.05
N ALA A 160 -1.05 4.33 21.68
CA ALA A 160 -0.43 3.96 22.97
C ALA A 160 -1.39 4.11 24.16
N ASP A 161 -2.54 4.75 23.95
CA ASP A 161 -3.55 5.06 24.95
C ASP A 161 -4.95 4.56 24.53
N ASN A 162 -6.01 5.13 25.11
CA ASN A 162 -7.40 4.77 24.81
C ASN A 162 -8.01 5.56 23.64
N THR A 163 -7.20 6.22 22.82
CA THR A 163 -7.67 6.89 21.60
C THR A 163 -8.38 5.87 20.69
N PRO A 164 -9.50 6.25 20.03
CA PRO A 164 -10.17 5.37 19.06
C PRO A 164 -9.25 4.97 17.89
N GLY A 165 -9.33 3.71 17.44
CA GLY A 165 -8.45 3.19 16.39
C GLY A 165 -8.53 3.96 15.07
N ALA A 166 -9.72 4.48 14.74
CA ALA A 166 -9.94 5.31 13.56
C ALA A 166 -8.99 6.53 13.47
N GLN A 167 -8.57 7.08 14.61
CA GLN A 167 -7.66 8.24 14.64
C GLN A 167 -6.24 7.87 14.19
N MET A 168 -5.90 6.58 14.14
CA MET A 168 -4.60 6.10 13.67
C MET A 168 -4.54 5.93 12.15
N CYS A 169 -5.68 6.00 11.44
CA CYS A 169 -5.71 5.76 9.99
C CYS A 169 -4.84 6.72 9.17
N PRO A 170 -4.72 8.02 9.48
CA PRO A 170 -3.79 8.89 8.77
C PRO A 170 -2.33 8.38 8.87
N HIS A 171 -1.90 7.92 10.04
CA HIS A 171 -0.56 7.34 10.22
C HIS A 171 -0.41 6.02 9.47
N ALA A 172 -1.41 5.14 9.54
CA ALA A 172 -1.39 3.86 8.83
C ALA A 172 -1.33 4.05 7.31
N LEU A 173 -2.05 5.04 6.78
CA LEU A 173 -2.03 5.39 5.35
C LEU A 173 -0.68 5.93 4.88
N GLU A 174 -0.03 6.79 5.68
CA GLU A 174 1.32 7.29 5.33
C GLU A 174 2.35 6.16 5.29
N ILE A 175 2.30 5.23 6.26
CA ILE A 175 3.17 4.05 6.24
C ILE A 175 2.85 3.16 5.03
N ALA A 176 1.56 2.93 4.75
CA ALA A 176 1.13 2.10 3.63
C ALA A 176 1.61 2.64 2.27
N LYS A 177 1.62 3.97 2.07
CA LYS A 177 2.18 4.58 0.84
C LYS A 177 3.66 4.28 0.66
N VAL A 178 4.44 4.30 1.76
CA VAL A 178 5.87 3.96 1.71
C VAL A 178 6.03 2.47 1.40
N VAL A 179 5.31 1.60 2.11
CA VAL A 179 5.33 0.14 1.87
C VAL A 179 4.96 -0.18 0.42
N ASP A 180 3.89 0.40 -0.09
CA ASP A 180 3.41 0.24 -1.46
C ASP A 180 4.51 0.55 -2.49
N SER A 181 5.29 1.62 -2.27
CA SER A 181 6.40 2.01 -3.15
C SER A 181 7.58 1.04 -3.17
N LYS A 182 7.71 0.20 -2.13
CA LYS A 182 8.81 -0.78 -1.99
C LYS A 182 8.41 -2.18 -2.45
N LEU A 183 7.12 -2.47 -2.50
CA LEU A 183 6.61 -3.72 -3.05
C LEU A 183 6.81 -3.76 -4.58
N PRO A 184 6.99 -4.95 -5.19
CA PRO A 184 7.14 -5.12 -6.64
C PRO A 184 5.99 -4.54 -7.45
#